data_AF-A0A526YDH9-F1
#
_entry.id   AF-A0A526YDH9-F1
#
_cell.length_a   1.000
_cell.length_b   1.000
_cell.length_c   1.000
_cell.angle_alpha   90.00
_cell.angle_beta   90.00
_cell.angle_gamma   90.00
#
_symmetry.space_group_name_H-M   'P 1'
#
loop_
_entity.id
_entity.type
_entity.pdbx_description
1 polymer ?
#
loop_
_entity_poly.entity_id
_entity_poly.type
_entity_poly.pdbx_seq_one_letter_code
_entity_poly.pdbx_strand_id
1 'polypeptide(L)' 'KDVRALIKTAEGVKFDAKLLRAVEERNNEQKSVLFDKVNRSFNGNLKGKTFALWGLAFKPNTDDMREAP' A
#
# COMPACT_ATOMS: atom_id res chain seq x y z
N LYS A 1 8.69 -1.10 5.79
CA LYS A 1 9.98 -1.80 6.04
C LYS A 1 10.04 -2.56 7.39
N ASP A 2 9.83 -1.90 8.53
CA ASP A 2 10.15 -2.50 9.84
C ASP A 2 9.20 -3.64 10.26
N VAL A 3 7.91 -3.54 9.88
CA VAL A 3 6.94 -4.64 10.08
C VAL A 3 7.41 -5.93 9.40
N ARG A 4 7.93 -5.85 8.17
CA ARG A 4 8.49 -7.02 7.45
C ARG A 4 9.72 -7.59 8.14
N ALA A 5 10.58 -6.73 8.69
CA ALA A 5 11.74 -7.17 9.45
C ALA A 5 11.30 -7.94 10.71
N LEU A 6 10.31 -7.42 11.46
CA LEU A 6 9.76 -8.09 12.64
C LEU A 6 9.12 -9.44 12.31
N ILE A 7 8.38 -9.54 11.19
CA ILE A 7 7.82 -10.82 10.72
C ILE A 7 8.95 -11.82 10.44
N LYS A 8 10.02 -11.41 9.75
CA LYS A 8 11.18 -12.28 9.48
C LYS A 8 11.91 -12.72 10.76
N THR A 9 12.04 -11.82 11.74
CA THR A 9 12.64 -12.18 13.04
C THR A 9 11.78 -13.21 13.78
N ALA A 10 10.46 -13.05 13.77
CA ALA A 10 9.52 -14.01 14.34
C ALA A 10 9.62 -15.40 13.68
N GLU A 11 9.69 -15.45 12.35
CA GLU A 11 9.90 -16.69 11.59
C GLU A 11 11.20 -17.40 12.00
N GLY A 12 12.29 -16.64 12.22
CA GLY A 12 13.58 -17.16 12.67
C GLY A 12 13.55 -17.87 14.02
N VAL A 13 12.61 -17.51 14.90
CA VAL A 13 12.37 -18.18 16.19
C VAL A 13 11.17 -19.14 16.16
N LYS A 14 10.70 -19.49 14.95
CA LYS A 14 9.52 -20.35 14.71
C LYS A 14 8.24 -19.83 15.36
N PHE A 15 8.13 -18.51 15.53
CA PHE A 15 6.92 -17.85 16.00
C PHE A 15 6.13 -17.31 14.82
N ASP A 16 4.84 -17.64 14.75
CA ASP A 16 3.96 -17.11 13.71
C ASP A 16 3.31 -15.79 14.15
N ALA A 17 3.84 -14.68 13.65
CA ALA A 17 3.36 -13.33 13.94
C ALA A 17 2.08 -12.97 13.14
N LYS A 18 0.99 -13.75 13.35
CA LYS A 18 -0.28 -13.64 12.61
C LYS A 18 -0.82 -12.22 12.50
N LEU A 19 -0.76 -11.44 13.59
CA LEU A 19 -1.24 -10.05 13.60
C LEU A 19 -0.42 -9.15 12.68
N LEU A 20 0.91 -9.28 12.70
CA LEU A 20 1.78 -8.46 11.86
C LEU A 20 1.60 -8.80 10.38
N ARG A 21 1.41 -10.09 10.05
CA ARG A 21 1.06 -10.50 8.69
C ARG A 21 -0.26 -9.89 8.23
N ALA A 22 -1.30 -9.96 9.06
CA ALA A 22 -2.60 -9.37 8.74
C ALA A 22 -2.50 -7.85 8.53
N VAL A 23 -1.68 -7.15 9.32
CA VAL A 23 -1.41 -5.71 9.14
C VAL A 23 -0.70 -5.44 7.81
N GLU A 24 0.31 -6.24 7.46
CA GLU A 24 1.02 -6.10 6.18
C GLU A 24 0.08 -6.36 4.99
N GLU A 25 -0.68 -7.45 5.02
CA GLU A 25 -1.65 -7.82 3.99
C GLU A 25 -2.68 -6.71 3.80
N ARG A 26 -3.26 -6.21 4.89
CA ARG A 26 -4.26 -5.13 4.83
C ARG A 26 -3.68 -3.84 4.25
N ASN A 27 -2.44 -3.51 4.59
CA ASN A 27 -1.75 -2.34 4.02
C ASN A 27 -1.49 -2.51 2.52
N ASN A 28 -1.14 -3.70 2.06
CA ASN A 28 -0.95 -3.98 0.63
C ASN A 28 -2.27 -3.86 -0.15
N GLU A 29 -3.38 -4.38 0.39
CA GLU A 29 -4.72 -4.21 -0.20
C GLU A 29 -5.12 -2.73 -0.28
N GLN A 30 -4.82 -1.94 0.75
CA GLN A 30 -5.21 -0.53 0.80
C GLN A 30 -4.64 0.29 -0.36
N LYS A 31 -3.47 -0.09 -0.90
CA LYS A 31 -2.83 0.61 -2.04
C LYS A 31 -3.65 0.52 -3.32
N SER A 32 -4.39 -0.57 -3.54
CA SER A 32 -5.23 -0.69 -4.75
C SER A 32 -6.55 0.07 -4.65
N VAL A 33 -7.00 0.45 -3.44
CA VAL A 33 -8.34 1.01 -3.21
C VAL A 33 -8.62 2.25 -4.06
N LEU A 34 -7.64 3.15 -4.23
CA LEU A 34 -7.83 4.34 -5.06
C LEU A 34 -8.05 3.96 -6.52
N PHE A 35 -7.20 3.10 -7.06
CA PHE A 35 -7.33 2.58 -8.42
C PHE A 35 -8.67 1.85 -8.61
N ASP A 36 -9.06 0.97 -7.68
CA ASP A 36 -10.29 0.19 -7.76
C ASP A 36 -11.54 1.09 -7.74
N LYS A 37 -11.49 2.20 -7.00
CA LYS A 37 -12.56 3.21 -7.00
C LYS A 37 -12.64 3.92 -8.35
N VAL A 38 -11.51 4.34 -8.91
CA VAL A 38 -11.43 4.97 -10.23
C VAL A 38 -11.93 4.00 -11.31
N ASN A 39 -11.39 2.78 -11.34
CA ASN A 39 -11.74 1.75 -12.30
C ASN A 39 -13.24 1.44 -12.29
N ARG A 40 -13.84 1.31 -11.10
CA ARG A 40 -15.30 1.13 -10.95
C ARG A 40 -16.10 2.35 -11.41
N SER A 41 -15.65 3.56 -11.09
CA SER A 41 -16.36 4.80 -11.47
C SER A 41 -16.40 5.05 -12.98
N PHE A 42 -15.44 4.47 -13.73
CA PHE A 42 -15.36 4.58 -15.18
C PHE A 42 -15.66 3.26 -15.92
N ASN A 43 -16.22 2.27 -15.21
CA ASN A 43 -16.58 0.95 -15.75
C ASN A 43 -15.42 0.29 -16.53
N GLY A 44 -14.19 0.42 -16.03
CA GLY A 44 -12.99 -0.11 -16.69
C GLY A 44 -12.47 0.69 -17.88
N ASN A 45 -13.20 1.70 -18.36
CA ASN A 45 -12.78 2.48 -19.52
C ASN A 45 -11.95 3.70 -19.10
N LEU A 46 -10.64 3.49 -18.91
CA LEU A 46 -9.69 4.55 -18.51
C LEU A 46 -8.90 5.14 -19.68
N LYS A 47 -8.98 4.55 -20.88
CA LYS A 47 -8.17 4.95 -22.03
C LYS A 47 -8.48 6.39 -22.45
N GLY A 48 -7.44 7.20 -22.59
CA GLY A 48 -7.56 8.61 -22.99
C GLY A 48 -8.05 9.56 -21.90
N LYS A 49 -8.28 9.07 -20.66
CA LYS A 49 -8.63 9.91 -19.52
C LYS A 49 -7.37 10.46 -18.86
N THR A 50 -7.47 11.71 -18.38
CA THR A 50 -6.40 12.37 -17.61
C THR A 50 -6.84 12.48 -16.16
N PHE A 51 -5.94 12.13 -15.24
CA PHE A 51 -6.17 12.20 -13.80
C PHE A 51 -5.15 13.14 -13.17
N ALA A 52 -5.61 14.04 -12.31
CA ALA A 52 -4.72 14.82 -11.45
C ALA A 52 -4.42 14.00 -10.18
N LEU A 53 -3.14 13.90 -9.83
CA LEU A 53 -2.69 13.30 -8.57
C LEU A 53 -2.11 14.41 -7.68
N TRP A 54 -2.76 14.68 -6.56
CA TRP A 54 -2.31 15.66 -5.58
C TRP A 54 -1.76 14.95 -4.35
N GLY A 55 -0.45 15.10 -4.13
CA GLY A 55 0.30 14.36 -3.11
C GLY A 55 1.00 13.15 -3.72
N LEU A 56 2.33 13.20 -3.69
CA LEU A 56 3.21 12.11 -4.18
C LEU A 56 4.02 11.50 -3.06
N ALA A 57 4.50 12.33 -2.12
CA ALA A 57 5.22 11.86 -0.95
C ALA A 57 4.35 10.96 -0.07
N PHE A 58 4.99 10.03 0.64
CA PHE A 58 4.26 9.07 1.48
C PHE A 58 3.54 9.72 2.68
N LYS A 59 3.93 10.95 3.04
CA LYS A 59 3.30 11.78 4.08
C LYS A 59 3.51 13.27 3.81
N PRO A 60 2.80 14.19 4.49
CA PRO A 60 3.03 15.63 4.36
C PRO A 60 4.45 16.05 4.77
N ASN A 61 4.94 17.14 4.18
CA ASN A 61 6.20 17.83 4.52
C ASN A 61 7.47 16.96 4.38
N THR A 62 7.50 16.06 3.40
CA THR A 62 8.70 15.30 3.02
C THR A 62 8.73 15.15 1.49
N ASP A 63 9.92 15.02 0.91
CA ASP A 63 10.13 14.63 -0.49
C ASP A 63 10.29 13.11 -0.68
N ASP A 64 10.36 12.38 0.44
CA ASP A 64 10.52 10.93 0.47
C ASP A 64 9.34 10.21 -0.23
N MET A 65 9.71 9.46 -1.28
CA MET A 65 8.81 8.65 -2.10
C MET A 65 8.85 7.16 -1.71
N ARG A 66 9.68 6.77 -0.74
CA ARG A 66 9.82 5.36 -0.35
C ARG A 66 8.50 4.86 0.25
N GLU A 67 8.02 3.74 -0.30
CA GLU A 67 6.74 3.13 0.08
C GLU A 67 5.52 4.05 -0.10
N ALA A 68 5.63 5.13 -0.90
CA ALA A 68 4.48 5.92 -1.31
C ALA A 68 3.38 4.99 -1.90
N PRO A 69 2.10 5.21 -1.54
CA PRO A 69 1.00 4.30 -1.88
C PRO A 69 0.82 4.05 -3.38
#